data_AF-A0A533RAH0-F1
#
_entry.id   AF-A0A533RAH0-F1
#
_cell.length_a   1.000
_cell.length_b   1.000
_cell.length_c   1.000
_cell.angle_alpha   90.00
_cell.angle_beta   90.00
_cell.angle_gamma   90.00
#
_symmetry.space_group_name_H-M   'P 1'
#
loop_
_entity.id
_entity.type
_entity.pdbx_description
1 polymer ?
#
loop_
_entity_poly.entity_id
_entity_poly.type
_entity_poly.pdbx_seq_one_letter_code
_entity_poly.pdbx_strand_id
1 'polypeptide(L)'
;MRRSRCYLGAVALLLALAAVLTGRGRLAAAAHIERQLPEQRRLVAALQLTDLALWSEARYTRHPAMTDLFSPFQDHPGAMEHFPAGALFAPRWHTPETAIGIRRRDAEAR
;
A
#
# COMPACT_ATOMS: atom_id res chain seq x y z
N MET A 1 23.06 29.33 -30.49
CA MET A 1 23.00 27.91 -30.05
C MET A 1 21.61 27.36 -30.35
N ARG A 2 21.47 26.26 -31.11
CA ARG A 2 20.14 25.69 -31.46
C ARG A 2 19.41 25.28 -30.19
N ARG A 3 18.21 25.83 -29.94
CA ARG A 3 17.39 25.62 -28.73
C ARG A 3 17.25 24.13 -28.32
N SER A 4 17.24 23.23 -29.31
CA SER A 4 17.23 21.78 -29.10
C SER A 4 18.43 21.23 -28.33
N ARG A 5 19.64 21.80 -28.51
CA ARG A 5 20.84 21.36 -27.79
C ARG A 5 20.78 21.74 -26.30
N CYS A 6 20.22 22.91 -25.98
CA CYS A 6 20.02 23.33 -24.60
C CYS A 6 18.98 22.44 -23.89
N TYR A 7 17.88 22.11 -24.57
CA TYR A 7 16.86 21.21 -24.04
C TYR A 7 17.40 19.80 -23.77
N LEU A 8 18.12 19.20 -24.74
CA LEU A 8 18.73 17.88 -24.56
C LEU A 8 19.76 17.88 -23.43
N GLY A 9 20.56 18.95 -23.29
CA GLY A 9 21.47 19.12 -22.15
C GLY A 9 20.74 19.17 -20.81
N ALA A 10 19.63 19.91 -20.72
CA ALA A 10 18.82 20.00 -19.51
C ALA A 10 18.18 18.65 -19.15
N VAL A 11 17.62 17.91 -20.12
CA VAL A 11 17.06 16.57 -19.88
C VAL A 11 18.12 15.59 -19.42
N ALA A 12 19.29 15.57 -20.08
CA ALA A 12 20.41 14.70 -19.68
C ALA A 12 20.89 15.01 -18.25
N LEU A 13 20.96 16.29 -17.89
CA LEU A 13 21.31 16.71 -16.53
C LEU A 13 20.27 16.24 -15.50
N LEU A 14 18.97 16.39 -15.80
CA LEU A 14 17.90 15.93 -14.91
C LEU A 14 17.93 14.40 -14.72
N LEU A 15 18.15 13.64 -15.80
CA LEU A 15 18.27 12.18 -15.73
C LEU A 15 19.51 11.76 -14.92
N ALA A 16 20.64 12.43 -15.12
CA ALA A 16 21.85 12.18 -14.35
C ALA A 16 21.63 12.48 -12.85
N LEU A 17 20.98 13.60 -12.54
CA LEU A 17 20.63 13.96 -11.16
C LEU A 17 19.69 12.92 -10.52
N ALA A 18 18.64 12.51 -11.24
CA ALA A 18 17.73 11.47 -10.77
C ALA A 18 18.45 10.13 -10.52
N ALA A 19 19.37 9.74 -11.41
CA ALA A 19 20.18 8.54 -11.25
C ALA A 19 21.10 8.62 -10.02
N VAL A 20 21.73 9.77 -9.78
CA VAL A 20 22.57 9.99 -8.59
C VAL A 20 21.73 9.93 -7.31
N LEU A 21 20.58 10.60 -7.28
CA LEU A 21 19.69 10.62 -6.10
C LEU A 21 19.17 9.21 -5.78
N THR A 22 18.71 8.47 -6.78
CA THR A 22 18.23 7.08 -6.59
C THR A 22 19.36 6.13 -6.21
N GLY A 23 20.54 6.26 -6.81
CA GLY A 23 21.73 5.49 -6.44
C GLY A 23 22.15 5.75 -4.99
N ARG A 24 22.26 7.01 -4.58
CA ARG A 24 22.56 7.39 -3.20
C ARG A 24 21.50 6.91 -2.22
N GLY A 25 20.22 7.06 -2.58
CA GLY A 25 19.10 6.57 -1.78
C GLY A 25 19.17 5.06 -1.56
N ARG A 26 19.47 4.29 -2.61
CA ARG A 26 19.64 2.83 -2.51
C ARG A 26 20.81 2.41 -1.63
N LEU A 27 21.96 3.06 -1.78
CA LEU A 27 23.14 2.78 -0.94
C LEU A 27 22.89 3.15 0.53
N ALA A 28 22.25 4.31 0.77
CA ALA A 28 21.89 4.73 2.12
C ALA A 28 20.84 3.81 2.76
N ALA A 29 19.83 3.39 1.99
CA ALA A 29 18.81 2.44 2.45
C ALA A 29 19.43 1.07 2.77
N ALA A 30 20.32 0.56 1.92
CA ALA A 30 21.02 -0.71 2.18
C ALA A 30 21.83 -0.64 3.48
N ALA A 31 22.63 0.42 3.65
CA ALA A 31 23.42 0.62 4.87
C ALA A 31 22.53 0.82 6.12
N HIS A 32 21.37 1.46 5.98
CA HIS A 32 20.41 1.64 7.06
C HIS A 32 19.78 0.30 7.47
N ILE A 33 19.34 -0.51 6.49
CA ILE A 33 18.79 -1.84 6.72
C ILE A 33 19.83 -2.72 7.41
N GLU A 34 21.07 -2.79 6.93
CA GLU A 34 22.12 -3.61 7.56
C GLU A 34 22.34 -3.25 9.03
N ARG A 35 22.27 -1.96 9.38
CA ARG A 35 22.45 -1.48 10.75
C ARG A 35 21.24 -1.74 11.64
N GLN A 36 20.02 -1.57 11.12
CA GLN A 36 18.80 -1.61 11.93
C GLN A 36 18.14 -2.98 11.99
N LEU A 37 18.30 -3.80 10.94
CA LEU A 37 17.62 -5.09 10.81
C LEU A 37 17.93 -6.06 11.97
N PRO A 38 19.15 -6.14 12.54
CA PRO A 38 19.42 -7.01 13.69
C PRO A 38 18.61 -6.60 14.93
N GLU A 39 18.55 -5.31 15.24
CA GLU A 39 17.81 -4.79 16.40
C GLU A 39 16.30 -4.90 16.20
N GLN A 40 15.81 -4.63 14.98
CA GLN A 40 14.40 -4.85 14.63
C GLN A 40 14.01 -6.32 14.76
N ARG A 41 14.86 -7.26 14.31
CA ARG A 41 14.63 -8.71 14.47
C ARG A 41 14.58 -9.12 15.94
N ARG A 42 15.47 -8.57 16.78
CA ARG A 42 15.46 -8.81 18.24
C ARG A 42 14.16 -8.31 18.86
N LEU A 43 13.72 -7.11 18.50
CA LEU A 43 12.47 -6.53 18.98
C LEU A 43 11.25 -7.37 18.56
N VAL A 44 11.19 -7.78 17.29
CA VAL A 44 10.13 -8.65 16.75
C VAL A 44 10.07 -9.97 17.51
N ALA A 45 11.22 -10.60 17.76
CA ALA A 45 11.29 -11.84 18.54
C ALA A 45 10.86 -11.64 20.00
N ALA A 46 11.30 -10.56 20.65
CA ALA A 46 10.98 -10.25 22.04
C ALA A 46 9.48 -9.96 22.23
N LEU A 47 8.86 -9.30 21.25
CA LEU A 47 7.43 -8.97 21.28
C LEU A 47 6.55 -10.09 20.70
N GLN A 48 7.14 -11.20 20.23
CA GLN A 48 6.46 -12.30 19.56
C GLN A 48 5.53 -11.81 18.42
N LEU A 49 5.97 -10.79 17.67
CA LEU A 49 5.19 -10.29 16.54
C LEU A 49 5.19 -11.36 15.45
N THR A 50 4.01 -11.92 15.19
CA THR A 50 3.87 -13.11 14.33
C THR A 50 4.11 -12.82 12.87
N ASP A 51 4.02 -11.56 12.44
CA ASP A 51 4.09 -11.22 11.03
C ASP A 51 4.74 -9.88 10.70
N LEU A 52 5.31 -9.82 9.48
CA LEU A 52 5.84 -8.62 8.89
C LEU A 52 4.69 -7.66 8.56
N ALA A 53 4.43 -6.69 9.43
CA ALA A 53 3.52 -5.59 9.14
C ALA A 53 4.13 -4.70 8.04
N LEU A 54 3.85 -5.04 6.78
CA LEU A 54 4.33 -4.29 5.61
C LEU A 54 3.88 -2.82 5.64
N TRP A 55 2.75 -2.55 6.29
CA TRP A 55 2.22 -1.21 6.55
C TRP A 55 1.66 -1.14 7.96
N SER A 56 1.93 -0.06 8.70
CA SER A 56 1.41 0.14 10.06
C SER A 56 0.05 0.83 10.09
N GLU A 57 -0.44 1.31 8.95
CA GLU A 57 -1.58 2.23 8.85
C GLU A 57 -2.90 1.44 8.83
N ALA A 58 -3.36 1.02 7.65
CA ALA A 58 -4.56 0.21 7.48
C ALA A 58 -4.41 -1.18 8.12
N ARG A 59 -5.43 -1.63 8.87
CA ARG A 59 -5.43 -2.95 9.52
C ARG A 59 -5.31 -4.09 8.52
N TYR A 60 -5.93 -3.95 7.34
CA TYR A 60 -5.94 -4.98 6.29
C TYR A 60 -4.72 -5.05 5.40
N THR A 61 -3.83 -4.07 5.50
CA THR A 61 -2.56 -4.11 4.80
C THR A 61 -1.45 -4.73 5.68
N ARG A 62 -1.64 -4.81 7.00
CA ARG A 62 -0.68 -5.44 7.94
C ARG A 62 -0.50 -6.93 7.71
N HIS A 63 -1.59 -7.65 7.43
CA HIS A 63 -1.53 -9.09 7.20
C HIS A 63 -2.41 -9.53 6.02
N PRO A 64 -1.92 -9.42 4.77
CA PRO A 64 -2.75 -9.66 3.59
C PRO A 64 -3.37 -11.07 3.55
N ALA A 65 -2.76 -12.05 4.22
CA ALA A 65 -3.24 -13.42 4.29
C ALA A 65 -4.28 -13.66 5.40
N MET A 66 -4.32 -12.83 6.45
CA MET A 66 -5.21 -13.03 7.61
C MET A 66 -6.25 -11.93 7.78
N THR A 67 -6.17 -10.85 7.02
CA THR A 67 -7.09 -9.73 7.26
C THR A 67 -8.41 -9.89 6.54
N ASP A 68 -9.46 -9.46 7.23
CA ASP A 68 -10.81 -9.30 6.73
C ASP A 68 -10.89 -8.39 5.50
N LEU A 69 -11.70 -8.79 4.52
CA LEU A 69 -11.93 -8.09 3.25
C LEU A 69 -12.86 -6.89 3.39
N PHE A 70 -13.61 -6.81 4.49
CA PHE A 70 -14.56 -5.73 4.76
C PHE A 70 -13.95 -4.58 5.56
N SER A 71 -12.73 -4.73 6.08
CA SER A 71 -12.04 -3.69 6.86
C SER A 71 -12.06 -2.28 6.25
N PRO A 72 -11.89 -2.07 4.92
CA PRO A 72 -11.97 -0.74 4.32
C PRO A 72 -13.36 -0.07 4.40
N PHE A 73 -14.41 -0.84 4.69
CA PHE A 73 -15.81 -0.39 4.70
C PHE A 73 -16.44 -0.35 6.10
N GLN A 74 -15.66 -0.58 7.16
CA GLN A 74 -16.19 -0.69 8.52
C GLN A 74 -16.59 0.66 9.15
N ASP A 75 -16.20 1.79 8.57
CA ASP A 75 -16.60 3.11 9.07
C ASP A 75 -18.08 3.39 8.78
N HIS A 76 -18.49 3.35 7.51
CA HIS A 76 -19.88 3.45 7.06
C HIS A 76 -20.04 2.96 5.61
N PRO A 77 -21.27 2.62 5.16
CA PRO A 77 -21.51 2.31 3.75
C PRO A 77 -21.03 3.44 2.85
N GLY A 78 -20.19 3.10 1.86
CA GLY A 78 -19.61 4.07 0.92
C GLY A 78 -18.47 4.93 1.47
N ALA A 79 -17.93 4.62 2.66
CA ALA A 79 -16.73 5.29 3.17
C ALA A 79 -15.55 5.12 2.21
N MET A 80 -14.80 6.21 1.99
CA MET A 80 -13.50 6.15 1.33
C MET A 80 -12.44 5.80 2.37
N GLU A 81 -11.50 4.96 1.98
CA GLU A 81 -10.35 4.63 2.80
C GLU A 81 -9.44 5.87 2.98
N HIS A 82 -9.04 6.15 4.22
CA HIS A 82 -8.22 7.33 4.57
C HIS A 82 -6.72 6.99 4.59
N PHE A 83 -6.38 5.70 4.70
CA PHE A 83 -5.00 5.26 4.77
C PHE A 83 -4.37 5.14 3.37
N PRO A 84 -3.24 5.83 3.08
CA PRO A 84 -2.50 5.74 1.81
C PRO A 84 -2.15 4.31 1.40
N ALA A 85 -1.87 3.43 2.37
CA ALA A 85 -1.57 2.02 2.11
C ALA A 85 -2.71 1.30 1.36
N GLY A 86 -3.95 1.73 1.54
CA GLY A 86 -5.12 1.19 0.83
C GLY A 86 -5.12 1.45 -0.67
N ALA A 87 -4.42 2.49 -1.14
CA ALA A 87 -4.27 2.76 -2.57
C ALA A 87 -3.26 1.80 -3.25
N LEU A 88 -2.33 1.24 -2.48
CA LEU A 88 -1.33 0.28 -2.96
C LEU A 88 -1.82 -1.17 -2.84
N PHE A 89 -2.71 -1.43 -1.89
CA PHE A 89 -3.34 -2.72 -1.65
C PHE A 89 -4.86 -2.60 -1.76
N ALA A 90 -5.37 -2.85 -2.97
CA ALA A 90 -6.81 -2.97 -3.15
C ALA A 90 -7.32 -4.20 -2.37
N PRO A 91 -8.45 -4.09 -1.64
CA PRO A 91 -9.09 -5.25 -1.05
C PRO A 91 -9.35 -6.28 -2.15
N ARG A 92 -9.06 -7.55 -1.87
CA ARG A 92 -9.25 -8.61 -2.88
C ARG A 92 -10.73 -8.70 -3.22
N TRP A 93 -11.08 -8.38 -4.45
CA TRP A 93 -12.44 -8.57 -4.95
C TRP A 93 -12.64 -10.04 -5.28
N HIS A 94 -13.08 -10.82 -4.30
CA HIS A 94 -13.86 -12.01 -4.59
C HIS A 94 -15.15 -11.57 -5.28
N THR A 95 -15.36 -12.03 -6.52
CA THR A 95 -16.69 -11.98 -7.15
C THR A 95 -17.60 -12.86 -6.29
N PRO A 96 -18.62 -12.32 -5.60
CA PRO A 96 -19.52 -13.16 -4.84
C PRO A 96 -20.23 -14.11 -5.82
N GLU A 97 -20.03 -15.42 -5.66
CA GLU A 97 -20.82 -16.43 -6.39
C GLU A 97 -22.29 -16.42 -5.93
N THR A 98 -22.55 -15.81 -4.79
CA THR A 98 -23.88 -15.74 -4.19
C THR A 98 -24.70 -14.60 -4.82
N ALA A 99 -25.70 -14.96 -5.63
CA ALA A 99 -26.73 -14.04 -6.08
C ALA A 99 -27.71 -13.74 -4.93
N ILE A 100 -27.81 -12.47 -4.53
CA ILE A 100 -28.82 -12.04 -3.55
C ILE A 100 -30.10 -11.72 -4.30
N GLY A 101 -31.11 -12.59 -4.16
CA GLY A 101 -32.46 -12.34 -4.67
C GLY A 101 -33.25 -11.45 -3.72
N ILE A 102 -33.42 -10.17 -4.08
CA ILE A 102 -34.30 -9.26 -3.34
C ILE A 102 -35.74 -9.55 -3.77
N ARG A 103 -36.49 -10.36 -3.00
CA ARG A 103 -37.94 -10.42 -3.15
C ARG A 103 -38.55 -9.22 -2.44
N ARG A 104 -39.15 -8.31 -3.22
CA ARG A 104 -40.09 -7.34 -2.67
C ARG A 104 -41.31 -8.14 -2.19
N ARG A 105 -41.61 -8.08 -0.90
CA ARG A 105 -42.87 -8.62 -0.38
C ARG A 105 -43.94 -7.63 -0.83
N ASP A 106 -44.74 -8.01 -1.82
CA ASP A 106 -45.89 -7.22 -2.21
C ASP A 106 -46.78 -7.04 -0.98
N ALA A 107 -47.12 -5.79 -0.71
CA ALA A 107 -47.99 -5.41 0.39
C ALA A 107 -49.44 -5.78 0.02
N GLU A 108 -49.74 -7.08 -0.05
CA GLU A 108 -51.11 -7.56 -0.02
C GLU A 108 -51.60 -7.54 1.43
N ALA A 109 -51.99 -6.35 1.88
CA ALA A 109 -52.91 -6.18 2.99
C ALA A 109 -53.61 -4.82 2.89
N ARG A 110 -54.55 -4.70 1.94
CA ARG A 110 -55.93 -4.19 2.12
C ARG A 110 -56.52 -3.70 0.81
#